data_AF-A0A2M8CDH5-F1
#
_entry.id   AF-A0A2M8CDH5-F1
#
_cell.length_a   1.000
_cell.length_b   1.000
_cell.length_c   1.000
_cell.angle_alpha   90.00
_cell.angle_beta   90.00
_cell.angle_gamma   90.00
#
_symmetry.space_group_name_H-M   'P 1'
#
loop_
_entity.id
_entity.type
_entity.pdbx_description
1 polymer ?
#
loop_
_entity_poly.entity_id
_entity_poly.type
_entity_poly.pdbx_seq_one_letter_code
_entity_poly.pdbx_strand_id
1 'polypeptide(L)'
;SSLDYWGVDAAEADAYLAQANVAYATAPGDWKAKIGTQAWLGYYVRGLEGWTSYRRLGAPVMNIPPAPAESADGAVPRRHTYAINEQTLNAASYAAAASAIGGDKLSTKLFWDKN
;
A
#
# COMPACT_ATOMS: atom_id res chain seq x y z
N SER A 1 -19.23 9.55 0.78
CA SER A 1 -18.46 8.29 0.76
C SER A 1 -17.61 8.23 -0.53
N SER A 2 -16.75 7.23 -0.73
CA SER A 2 -16.08 7.05 -2.05
C SER A 2 -17.08 6.72 -3.15
N LEU A 3 -18.14 5.96 -2.84
CA LEU A 3 -19.21 5.62 -3.78
C LEU A 3 -19.98 6.87 -4.23
N ASP A 4 -20.31 7.78 -3.31
CA ASP A 4 -21.01 9.03 -3.64
C ASP A 4 -20.15 9.94 -4.54
N TYR A 5 -18.83 9.97 -4.31
CA TYR A 5 -17.90 10.74 -5.14
C TYR A 5 -17.92 10.27 -6.60
N TRP A 6 -18.09 8.96 -6.81
CA TRP A 6 -18.19 8.35 -8.13
C TRP A 6 -19.62 8.32 -8.69
N GLY A 7 -20.59 8.89 -7.98
CA GLY A 7 -21.99 8.95 -8.42
C GLY A 7 -22.68 7.61 -8.47
N VAL A 8 -22.27 6.64 -7.65
CA VAL A 8 -22.95 5.35 -7.51
C VAL A 8 -24.35 5.58 -6.94
N ASP A 9 -25.36 4.89 -7.50
CA ASP A 9 -26.73 4.97 -7.00
C ASP A 9 -26.81 4.50 -5.54
N ALA A 10 -27.68 5.14 -4.74
CA ALA A 10 -27.79 4.85 -3.33
C ALA A 10 -28.22 3.40 -3.06
N ALA A 11 -29.15 2.85 -3.86
CA ALA A 11 -29.59 1.47 -3.68
C ALA A 11 -28.50 0.47 -4.08
N GLU A 12 -27.69 0.77 -5.09
CA GLU A 12 -26.52 -0.03 -5.46
C GLU A 12 -25.43 0.01 -4.38
N ALA A 13 -25.18 1.19 -3.80
CA ALA A 13 -24.24 1.35 -2.69
C ALA A 13 -24.68 0.54 -1.46
N ASP A 14 -25.96 0.62 -1.09
CA ASP A 14 -26.53 -0.16 0.02
C ASP A 14 -26.44 -1.67 -0.25
N ALA A 15 -26.73 -2.10 -1.48
CA ALA A 15 -26.59 -3.51 -1.87
C ALA A 15 -25.13 -4.00 -1.80
N TYR A 16 -24.16 -3.16 -2.21
CA TYR A 16 -22.73 -3.46 -2.08
C TYR A 16 -22.30 -3.58 -0.62
N LEU A 17 -22.69 -2.61 0.22
CA LEU A 17 -22.34 -2.59 1.65
C LEU A 17 -22.94 -3.75 2.43
N ALA A 18 -24.05 -4.33 1.97
CA ALA A 18 -24.70 -5.50 2.57
C ALA A 18 -24.04 -6.84 2.22
N GLN A 19 -23.11 -6.89 1.25
CA GLN A 19 -22.45 -8.14 0.86
C GLN A 19 -21.65 -8.73 2.02
N ALA A 20 -21.70 -10.06 2.21
CA ALA A 20 -21.07 -10.73 3.35
C ALA A 20 -19.54 -10.54 3.42
N ASN A 21 -18.88 -10.29 2.30
CA ASN A 21 -17.45 -10.00 2.20
C ASN A 21 -17.10 -8.50 2.34
N VAL A 22 -18.09 -7.62 2.42
CA VAL A 22 -17.93 -6.16 2.53
C VAL A 22 -18.42 -5.63 3.87
N ALA A 23 -19.60 -6.09 4.32
CA ALA A 23 -20.24 -5.65 5.55
C ALA A 23 -19.29 -5.82 6.75
N TYR A 24 -19.09 -4.75 7.52
CA TYR A 24 -18.09 -4.72 8.60
C TYR A 24 -18.25 -5.87 9.62
N ALA A 25 -19.48 -6.28 9.89
CA ALA A 25 -19.79 -7.37 10.83
C ALA A 25 -19.36 -8.76 10.32
N THR A 26 -19.47 -9.01 9.01
CA THR A 26 -19.34 -10.36 8.42
C THR A 26 -18.12 -10.54 7.53
N ALA A 27 -17.56 -9.45 7.00
CA ALA A 27 -16.37 -9.50 6.16
C ALA A 27 -15.21 -10.20 6.86
N PRO A 28 -14.41 -11.01 6.15
CA PRO A 28 -13.30 -11.76 6.74
C PRO A 28 -12.15 -10.84 7.18
N GLY A 29 -11.31 -11.37 8.07
CA GLY A 29 -10.13 -10.66 8.57
C GLY A 29 -10.40 -9.69 9.72
N ASP A 30 -9.34 -9.03 10.17
CA ASP A 30 -9.41 -8.04 11.24
C ASP A 30 -9.89 -6.67 10.71
N TRP A 31 -9.99 -5.67 11.59
CA TRP A 31 -10.39 -4.33 11.19
C TRP A 31 -9.44 -3.71 10.14
N LYS A 32 -8.14 -4.06 10.15
CA LYS A 32 -7.17 -3.56 9.17
C LYS A 32 -7.48 -4.13 7.79
N ALA A 33 -7.80 -5.41 7.68
CA ALA A 33 -8.22 -6.04 6.43
C ALA A 33 -9.50 -5.42 5.88
N LYS A 34 -10.53 -5.27 6.72
CA LYS A 34 -11.84 -4.72 6.33
C LYS A 34 -11.73 -3.27 5.87
N ILE A 35 -11.18 -2.40 6.71
CA ILE A 35 -11.08 -0.96 6.44
C ILE A 35 -10.00 -0.69 5.39
N GLY A 36 -8.86 -1.37 5.47
CA GLY A 36 -7.74 -1.16 4.54
C GLY A 36 -8.07 -1.53 3.11
N THR A 37 -8.81 -2.62 2.90
CA THR A 37 -9.27 -3.00 1.55
C THR A 37 -10.22 -1.96 0.97
N GLN A 38 -11.21 -1.50 1.75
CA GLN A 38 -12.16 -0.48 1.30
C GLN A 38 -11.48 0.88 1.07
N ALA A 39 -10.51 1.25 1.92
CA ALA A 39 -9.70 2.46 1.71
C ALA A 39 -8.85 2.36 0.43
N TRP A 40 -8.20 1.22 0.19
CA TRP A 40 -7.42 1.00 -1.04
C TRP A 40 -8.28 1.12 -2.30
N LEU A 41 -9.48 0.53 -2.31
CA LEU A 41 -10.46 0.70 -3.41
C LEU A 41 -10.87 2.17 -3.58
N GLY A 42 -11.16 2.88 -2.48
CA GLY A 42 -11.51 4.30 -2.51
C GLY A 42 -10.39 5.20 -3.03
N TYR A 43 -9.13 4.78 -2.93
CA TYR A 43 -7.97 5.51 -3.44
C TYR A 43 -7.56 5.13 -4.87
N TYR A 44 -8.42 4.48 -5.65
CA TYR A 44 -8.06 3.97 -6.99
C TYR A 44 -7.37 5.01 -7.90
N VAL A 45 -7.87 6.25 -7.94
CA VAL A 45 -7.26 7.36 -8.73
C VAL A 45 -6.19 8.15 -7.98
N ARG A 46 -5.90 7.77 -6.74
CA ARG A 46 -4.92 8.39 -5.83
C ARG A 46 -3.84 7.37 -5.49
N GLY A 47 -3.08 6.97 -6.51
CA GLY A 47 -2.17 5.82 -6.42
C GLY A 47 -1.14 5.90 -5.28
N LEU A 48 -0.61 7.08 -4.98
CA LEU A 48 0.34 7.26 -3.87
C LEU A 48 -0.34 7.04 -2.51
N GLU A 49 -1.55 7.55 -2.32
CA GLU A 49 -2.33 7.32 -1.11
C GLU A 49 -2.82 5.87 -1.01
N GLY A 50 -3.21 5.25 -2.12
CA GLY A 50 -3.52 3.82 -2.19
C GLY A 50 -2.34 2.96 -1.76
N TRP A 51 -1.15 3.22 -2.34
CA TRP A 51 0.09 2.51 -1.98
C TRP A 51 0.53 2.78 -0.53
N THR A 52 0.33 3.99 -0.03
CA THR A 52 0.60 4.33 1.37
C THR A 52 -0.37 3.65 2.33
N SER A 53 -1.66 3.62 2.00
CA SER A 53 -2.70 2.93 2.78
C SER A 53 -2.41 1.43 2.86
N TYR A 54 -2.07 0.81 1.72
CA TYR A 54 -1.64 -0.59 1.65
C TYR A 54 -0.47 -0.88 2.59
N ARG A 55 0.63 -0.10 2.53
CA ARG A 55 1.79 -0.28 3.40
C ARG A 55 1.44 -0.08 4.88
N ARG A 56 0.65 0.96 5.19
CA ARG A 56 0.27 1.32 6.57
C ARG A 56 -0.65 0.29 7.23
N LEU A 57 -1.51 -0.40 6.48
CA LEU A 57 -2.48 -1.35 7.03
C LEU A 57 -2.15 -2.82 6.72
N GLY A 58 -1.27 -3.08 5.74
CA GLY A 58 -0.99 -4.43 5.25
C GLY A 58 -2.14 -5.05 4.46
N ALA A 59 -3.10 -4.25 3.99
CA ALA A 59 -4.31 -4.70 3.31
C ALA A 59 -4.60 -3.84 2.06
N PRO A 60 -5.15 -4.43 0.98
CA PRO A 60 -5.46 -5.85 0.82
C PRO A 60 -4.19 -6.70 0.67
N VAL A 61 -4.35 -8.03 0.75
CA VAL A 61 -3.27 -8.95 0.35
C VAL A 61 -3.08 -8.83 -1.16
N MET A 62 -1.89 -8.42 -1.57
CA MET A 62 -1.57 -8.17 -2.97
C MET A 62 -1.22 -9.47 -3.68
N ASN A 63 -1.71 -9.61 -4.91
CA ASN A 63 -1.28 -10.70 -5.79
C ASN A 63 0.17 -10.45 -6.25
N ILE A 64 1.04 -11.41 -6.01
CA ILE A 64 2.43 -11.37 -6.46
C ILE A 64 2.53 -12.10 -7.81
N PRO A 65 3.16 -11.51 -8.84
CA PRO A 65 3.32 -12.17 -10.13
C PRO A 65 4.22 -13.41 -10.01
N PRO A 66 4.09 -14.42 -10.89
CA PRO A 66 4.89 -15.65 -10.84
C PRO A 66 6.41 -15.44 -10.89
N ALA A 67 6.87 -14.37 -11.53
CA ALA A 67 8.26 -13.95 -11.60
C ALA A 67 8.40 -12.53 -11.03
N PRO A 68 8.39 -12.36 -9.70
CA PRO A 68 8.49 -11.04 -9.09
C PRO A 68 9.90 -10.50 -9.21
N ALA A 69 10.03 -9.17 -9.20
CA ALA A 69 11.32 -8.51 -9.34
C ALA A 69 12.22 -8.82 -8.12
N GLU A 70 13.43 -9.34 -8.39
CA GLU A 70 14.43 -9.61 -7.36
C GLU A 70 14.85 -8.33 -6.62
N SER A 71 14.82 -7.18 -7.30
CA SER A 71 15.10 -5.86 -6.70
C SER A 71 14.13 -5.46 -5.59
N ALA A 72 12.97 -6.13 -5.50
CA ALA A 72 11.97 -5.96 -4.45
C ALA A 72 11.88 -7.18 -3.50
N ASP A 73 12.89 -8.05 -3.51
CA ASP A 73 12.94 -9.29 -2.73
C ASP A 73 11.68 -10.17 -2.93
N GLY A 74 11.14 -10.17 -4.16
CA GLY A 74 9.97 -10.96 -4.51
C GLY A 74 8.63 -10.44 -3.95
N ALA A 75 8.61 -9.28 -3.31
CA ALA A 75 7.42 -8.69 -2.70
C ALA A 75 6.98 -7.38 -3.39
N VAL A 76 5.82 -6.85 -3.02
CA VAL A 76 5.42 -5.50 -3.43
C VAL A 76 6.37 -4.48 -2.78
N PRO A 77 6.97 -3.54 -3.55
CA PRO A 77 7.84 -2.52 -3.02
C PRO A 77 7.24 -1.74 -1.84
N ARG A 78 8.05 -1.49 -0.81
CA ARG A 78 7.73 -0.69 0.37
C ARG A 78 8.18 0.76 0.25
N ARG A 79 9.10 1.05 -0.68
CA ARG A 79 9.58 2.40 -1.01
C ARG A 79 10.20 2.45 -2.41
N HIS A 80 10.55 3.66 -2.83
CA HIS A 80 11.54 3.87 -3.90
C HIS A 80 12.94 3.92 -3.30
N THR A 81 13.93 3.45 -4.05
CA THR A 81 15.34 3.67 -3.74
C THR A 81 15.70 5.14 -3.93
N TYR A 82 16.83 5.56 -3.39
CA TYR A 82 17.36 6.89 -3.72
C TYR A 82 17.80 6.94 -5.19
N ALA A 83 17.83 8.14 -5.77
CA ALA A 83 18.29 8.33 -7.13
C ALA A 83 19.77 7.93 -7.26
N ILE A 84 20.12 7.25 -8.35
CA ILE A 84 21.49 6.76 -8.60
C ILE A 84 22.52 7.90 -8.57
N ASN A 85 22.15 9.10 -9.01
CA ASN A 85 23.03 10.27 -8.99
C ASN A 85 23.47 10.68 -7.57
N GLU A 86 22.66 10.41 -6.53
CA GLU A 86 23.07 10.73 -5.15
C GLU A 86 24.25 9.88 -4.69
N GLN A 87 24.43 8.69 -5.28
CA GLN A 87 25.55 7.80 -4.95
C GLN A 87 26.89 8.37 -5.43
N THR A 88 26.90 9.19 -6.48
CA THR A 88 28.11 9.82 -7.03
C THR A 88 28.27 11.27 -6.58
N LEU A 89 27.18 12.04 -6.54
CA LEU A 89 27.21 13.47 -6.22
C LEU A 89 27.16 13.76 -4.71
N ASN A 90 26.63 12.84 -3.90
CA ASN A 90 26.37 13.06 -2.48
C ASN A 90 26.55 11.77 -1.65
N ALA A 91 27.61 11.02 -1.97
CA ALA A 91 27.83 9.66 -1.49
C ALA A 91 27.76 9.52 0.05
N ALA A 92 28.31 10.50 0.79
CA ALA A 92 28.31 10.48 2.25
C ALA A 92 26.90 10.57 2.84
N SER A 93 26.06 11.48 2.34
CA SER A 93 24.68 11.64 2.81
C SER A 93 23.82 10.46 2.37
N TYR A 94 24.02 9.96 1.14
CA TYR A 94 23.37 8.74 0.65
C TYR A 94 23.65 7.55 1.57
N ALA A 95 24.93 7.30 1.91
CA ALA A 95 25.33 6.19 2.77
C ALA A 95 24.74 6.33 4.19
N ALA A 96 24.78 7.53 4.76
CA ALA A 96 24.19 7.80 6.07
C ALA A 96 22.67 7.56 6.08
N ALA A 97 21.95 8.07 5.08
CA ALA A 97 20.50 7.92 4.97
C ALA A 97 20.09 6.46 4.74
N ALA A 98 20.77 5.77 3.82
CA ALA A 98 20.54 4.35 3.56
C ALA A 98 20.77 3.52 4.84
N SER A 99 21.87 3.76 5.57
CA SER A 99 22.15 3.05 6.82
C SER A 99 21.08 3.30 7.88
N ALA A 100 20.57 4.54 7.99
CA ALA A 100 19.59 4.92 9.02
C ALA A 100 18.24 4.18 8.87
N ILE A 101 17.89 3.73 7.66
CA ILE A 101 16.66 3.00 7.37
C ILE A 101 16.87 1.49 7.21
N GLY A 102 18.11 0.99 7.33
CA GLY A 102 18.43 -0.44 7.17
C GLY A 102 18.78 -0.86 5.73
N GLY A 103 19.21 0.08 4.89
CA GLY A 103 19.70 -0.14 3.52
C GLY A 103 18.81 0.46 2.43
N ASP A 104 19.34 0.61 1.22
CA ASP A 104 18.62 1.17 0.08
C ASP A 104 18.00 0.12 -0.84
N LYS A 105 17.06 -0.67 -0.32
CA LYS A 105 16.28 -1.65 -1.10
C LYS A 105 14.83 -1.22 -1.25
N LEU A 106 14.14 -1.71 -2.29
CA LEU A 106 12.70 -1.51 -2.46
C LEU A 106 11.88 -2.18 -1.35
N SER A 107 12.41 -3.24 -0.73
CA SER A 107 11.81 -3.97 0.39
C SER A 107 12.01 -3.29 1.75
N THR A 108 12.96 -2.35 1.88
CA THR A 108 13.24 -1.66 3.13
C THR A 108 12.02 -0.85 3.58
N LYS A 109 11.52 -1.11 4.79
CA LYS A 109 10.35 -0.42 5.35
C LYS A 109 10.72 0.99 5.81
N LEU A 110 9.79 1.93 5.62
CA LEU A 110 9.91 3.29 6.15
C LEU A 110 9.60 3.32 7.65
N PHE A 111 10.00 4.39 8.35
CA PHE A 111 9.88 4.48 9.81
C PHE A 111 8.45 4.26 10.35
N TRP A 112 7.44 4.68 9.58
CA TRP A 112 6.02 4.54 9.89
C TRP A 112 5.42 3.19 9.42
N ASP A 113 6.14 2.47 8.57
CA ASP A 113 5.68 1.22 7.98
C ASP A 113 6.00 0.05 8.91
N LYS A 114 5.06 -0.26 9.81
CA LYS A 114 5.23 -1.26 10.88
C LYS A 114 4.74 -2.66 10.54
N ASN A 115 4.03 -2.86 9.41
CA ASN A 115 3.45 -4.16 9.06
C ASN A 115 4.30 -4.88 8.02
#